data_AF-A0A6M0BU97-F1
#
_entry.id   AF-A0A6M0BU97-F1
#
_cell.length_a   1.000
_cell.length_b   1.000
_cell.length_c   1.000
_cell.angle_alpha   90.00
_cell.angle_beta   90.00
_cell.angle_gamma   90.00
#
_symmetry.space_group_name_H-M   'P 1'
#
loop_
_entity.id
_entity.type
_entity.pdbx_description
1 polymer ?
#
loop_
_entity_poly.entity_id
_entity_poly.type
_entity_poly.pdbx_seq_one_letter_code
_entity_poly.pdbx_strand_id
1 'polypeptide(L)'
;MTIQRQYSLPNCKLILQGLSETGSPNLSQGQVLSILTNAECHIQGQEPSLTGGRDFFESLVRQVSSYAQEFLSGISLPRHQSESQELVHLQKIDTNLHRLTVFEGNVQDQKPGIIVDLNTVQLFDLVEAVDQFFADSLTLPGFSLAVRPVSRKDAKLGEPVAQKVIPAAVGMSGLALASLALFFVPIPEVQRPKDPQPQSNESINNLEASPNSTSEPGFNPTPTPEGLDSSPNATINSSDEVDGVDTSEETLTEENSETSLTTSSKITDQAEIERLENLLSEKINNAWTIGVNEALIYRVTVASDGSIIGYKPINPAAADEVDKIPLPDLLNKQALGEENNQSIVEFKVLFQENGLLEVEPW
;
A
#
# COMPACT_ATOMS: atom_id res chain seq x y z
N MET A 1 -6.30 -40.90 3.29
CA MET A 1 -7.52 -41.12 4.09
C MET A 1 -8.51 -40.01 3.76
N THR A 2 -9.82 -40.20 3.94
CA THR A 2 -10.79 -39.10 3.81
C THR A 2 -10.77 -38.25 5.08
N ILE A 3 -10.70 -36.93 4.91
CA ILE A 3 -10.73 -35.94 5.98
C ILE A 3 -11.90 -35.02 5.75
N GLN A 4 -12.57 -34.63 6.83
CA GLN A 4 -13.62 -33.62 6.82
C GLN A 4 -13.28 -32.52 7.82
N ARG A 5 -13.46 -31.29 7.39
CA ARG A 5 -13.24 -30.06 8.16
C ARG A 5 -14.55 -29.28 8.17
N GLN A 6 -14.87 -28.68 9.31
CA GLN A 6 -16.13 -27.98 9.49
C GLN A 6 -15.90 -26.69 10.26
N TYR A 7 -16.41 -25.59 9.71
CA TYR A 7 -16.45 -24.26 10.31
C TYR A 7 -17.91 -23.93 10.55
N SER A 8 -18.31 -23.78 11.82
CA SER A 8 -19.72 -23.73 12.22
C SER A 8 -20.01 -22.46 12.99
N LEU A 9 -20.76 -21.57 12.36
CA LEU A 9 -21.25 -20.31 12.89
C LEU A 9 -22.78 -20.40 13.09
N PRO A 10 -23.42 -19.46 13.82
CA PRO A 10 -24.85 -19.52 14.10
C PRO A 10 -25.74 -19.59 12.86
N ASN A 11 -25.39 -18.85 11.80
CA ASN A 11 -26.18 -18.76 10.57
C ASN A 11 -25.48 -19.35 9.33
N CYS A 12 -24.24 -19.82 9.46
CA CYS A 12 -23.45 -20.38 8.36
C CYS A 12 -22.69 -21.64 8.83
N LYS A 13 -22.68 -22.68 8.01
CA LYS A 13 -21.81 -23.85 8.22
C LYS A 13 -21.11 -24.20 6.91
N LEU A 14 -19.78 -24.13 6.94
CA LEU A 14 -18.91 -24.52 5.83
C LEU A 14 -18.29 -25.88 6.12
N ILE A 15 -18.48 -26.84 5.22
CA ILE A 15 -17.97 -28.21 5.34
C ILE A 15 -17.06 -28.49 4.14
N LEU A 16 -15.81 -28.86 4.42
CA LEU A 16 -14.83 -29.23 3.41
C LEU A 16 -14.48 -30.70 3.59
N GLN A 17 -14.70 -31.49 2.56
CA GLN A 17 -14.37 -32.91 2.53
C GLN A 17 -13.32 -33.16 1.46
N GLY A 18 -12.32 -33.98 1.80
CA GLY A 18 -11.17 -34.16 0.95
C GLY A 18 -10.30 -35.35 1.32
N LEU A 19 -9.14 -35.42 0.68
CA LEU A 19 -8.14 -36.46 0.89
C LEU A 19 -6.84 -35.86 1.44
N SER A 20 -6.14 -36.66 2.23
CA SER A 20 -4.76 -36.39 2.67
C SER A 20 -3.75 -36.89 1.64
N GLU A 21 -2.70 -36.11 1.38
CA GLU A 21 -1.58 -36.52 0.54
C GLU A 21 -0.53 -37.28 1.37
N THR A 22 -0.34 -38.56 1.04
CA THR A 22 0.64 -39.44 1.68
C THR A 22 1.99 -39.31 0.95
N GLY A 23 2.80 -38.30 1.28
CA GLY A 23 4.06 -38.08 0.55
C GLY A 23 5.18 -37.33 1.27
N SER A 24 4.93 -36.65 2.40
CA SER A 24 5.95 -35.82 3.06
C SER A 24 6.36 -36.39 4.43
N PRO A 25 7.65 -36.67 4.70
CA PRO A 25 8.10 -37.46 5.84
C PRO A 25 8.04 -36.78 7.22
N ASN A 26 7.57 -35.52 7.34
CA ASN A 26 7.74 -34.73 8.57
C ASN A 26 6.50 -34.03 9.17
N LEU A 27 5.30 -34.16 8.59
CA LEU A 27 4.08 -33.61 9.20
C LEU A 27 3.04 -34.70 9.35
N SER A 28 2.38 -34.78 10.51
CA SER A 28 1.17 -35.53 10.86
C SER A 28 0.38 -36.05 9.65
N GLN A 29 0.84 -37.16 9.06
CA GLN A 29 0.52 -37.58 7.68
C GLN A 29 -0.94 -37.97 7.43
N GLY A 30 -1.78 -37.93 8.45
CA GLY A 30 -3.21 -38.24 8.38
C GLY A 30 -4.15 -37.08 8.74
N GLN A 31 -3.64 -35.88 9.03
CA GLN A 31 -4.47 -34.77 9.55
C GLN A 31 -4.61 -33.59 8.57
N VAL A 32 -3.75 -33.49 7.56
CA VAL A 32 -3.79 -32.42 6.56
C VAL A 32 -4.71 -32.80 5.40
N LEU A 33 -5.70 -31.97 5.11
CA LEU A 33 -6.56 -32.08 3.94
C LEU A 33 -5.90 -31.31 2.79
N SER A 34 -5.34 -32.00 1.79
CA SER A 34 -4.62 -31.35 0.68
C SER A 34 -5.42 -31.33 -0.63
N ILE A 35 -6.31 -32.30 -0.82
CA ILE A 35 -7.14 -32.42 -2.03
C ILE A 35 -8.60 -32.24 -1.62
N LEU A 36 -9.29 -31.22 -2.14
CA LEU A 36 -10.71 -30.99 -1.91
C LEU A 36 -11.55 -31.86 -2.85
N THR A 37 -12.43 -32.69 -2.32
CA THR A 37 -13.38 -33.50 -3.11
C THR A 37 -14.75 -32.87 -3.15
N ASN A 38 -15.19 -32.26 -2.04
CA ASN A 38 -16.50 -31.62 -1.94
C ASN A 38 -16.44 -30.46 -0.95
N ALA A 39 -17.13 -29.37 -1.28
CA ALA A 39 -17.36 -28.24 -0.41
C ALA A 39 -18.86 -27.98 -0.32
N GLU A 40 -19.35 -27.79 0.90
CA GLU A 40 -20.73 -27.47 1.17
C GLU A 40 -20.82 -26.23 2.05
N CYS A 41 -21.68 -25.29 1.67
CA CYS A 41 -22.01 -24.12 2.45
C CYS A 41 -23.52 -24.13 2.74
N HIS A 42 -23.83 -24.23 4.03
CA HIS A 42 -25.19 -24.27 4.55
C HIS A 42 -25.50 -22.92 5.21
N ILE A 43 -26.54 -22.24 4.73
CA ILE A 43 -27.02 -20.98 5.30
C ILE A 43 -28.33 -21.25 6.05
N GLN A 44 -28.43 -20.76 7.29
CA GLN A 44 -29.61 -21.00 8.11
C GLN A 44 -30.88 -20.47 7.43
N GLY A 45 -31.88 -21.35 7.28
CA GLY A 45 -33.18 -21.00 6.69
C GLY A 45 -33.20 -20.93 5.16
N GLN A 46 -32.11 -21.33 4.50
CA GLN A 46 -31.99 -21.35 3.04
C GLN A 46 -31.75 -22.78 2.56
N GLU A 47 -32.56 -23.24 1.60
CA GLU A 47 -32.46 -24.56 0.98
C GLU A 47 -32.62 -24.40 -0.54
N PRO A 48 -31.81 -25.07 -1.38
CA PRO A 48 -30.82 -26.11 -1.04
C PRO A 48 -29.48 -25.55 -0.53
N SER A 49 -28.66 -26.40 0.11
CA SER A 49 -27.27 -26.08 0.43
C SER A 49 -26.44 -25.84 -0.84
N LEU A 50 -25.46 -24.94 -0.73
CA LEU A 50 -24.56 -24.63 -1.83
C LEU A 50 -23.45 -25.68 -1.85
N THR A 51 -23.36 -26.44 -2.93
CA THR A 51 -22.41 -27.57 -3.02
C THR A 51 -21.60 -27.51 -4.30
N GLY A 52 -20.32 -27.87 -4.22
CA GLY A 52 -19.47 -27.99 -5.39
C GLY A 52 -18.06 -28.50 -5.08
N GLY A 53 -17.24 -28.60 -6.13
CA GLY A 53 -15.83 -29.00 -6.01
C GLY A 53 -14.90 -27.84 -5.66
N ARG A 54 -13.62 -28.00 -6.04
CA ARG A 54 -12.58 -26.97 -5.82
C ARG A 54 -12.92 -25.64 -6.47
N ASP A 55 -13.35 -25.63 -7.74
CA ASP A 55 -13.59 -24.38 -8.46
C ASP A 55 -14.75 -23.57 -7.86
N PHE A 56 -15.79 -24.27 -7.40
CA PHE A 56 -16.89 -23.66 -6.65
C PHE A 56 -16.36 -23.02 -5.35
N PHE A 57 -15.59 -23.77 -4.57
CA PHE A 57 -15.06 -23.28 -3.30
C PHE A 57 -14.11 -22.09 -3.51
N GLU A 58 -13.25 -22.15 -4.52
CA GLU A 58 -12.35 -21.05 -4.87
C GLU A 58 -13.12 -19.79 -5.27
N SER A 59 -14.14 -19.95 -6.12
CA SER A 59 -15.00 -18.85 -6.52
C SER A 59 -15.79 -18.28 -5.34
N LEU A 60 -16.28 -19.13 -4.43
CA LEU A 60 -16.99 -18.71 -3.21
C LEU A 60 -16.08 -17.87 -2.32
N VAL A 61 -14.91 -18.40 -1.96
CA VAL A 61 -13.95 -17.72 -1.08
C VAL A 61 -13.49 -16.39 -1.67
N ARG A 62 -13.20 -16.38 -2.98
CA ARG A 62 -12.84 -15.16 -3.69
C ARG A 62 -13.96 -14.12 -3.65
N GLN A 63 -15.19 -14.52 -3.98
CA GLN A 63 -16.29 -13.56 -4.00
C GLN A 63 -16.72 -13.07 -2.63
N VAL A 64 -16.72 -13.93 -1.62
CA VAL A 64 -17.00 -13.51 -0.25
C VAL A 64 -15.98 -12.46 0.20
N SER A 65 -14.70 -12.69 -0.08
CA SER A 65 -13.62 -11.76 0.29
C SER A 65 -13.71 -10.43 -0.46
N SER A 66 -13.86 -10.46 -1.79
CA SER A 66 -14.00 -9.24 -2.61
C SER A 66 -15.23 -8.44 -2.21
N TYR A 67 -16.37 -9.11 -2.05
CA TYR A 67 -17.62 -8.47 -1.66
C TYR A 67 -17.55 -7.87 -0.25
N ALA A 68 -16.94 -8.58 0.71
CA ALA A 68 -16.75 -8.07 2.06
C ALA A 68 -15.88 -6.81 2.06
N GLN A 69 -14.82 -6.77 1.24
CA GLN A 69 -13.98 -5.59 1.09
C GLN A 69 -14.76 -4.40 0.54
N GLU A 70 -15.54 -4.57 -0.52
CA GLU A 70 -16.40 -3.51 -1.06
C GLU A 70 -17.43 -3.03 -0.04
N PHE A 71 -18.11 -3.98 0.61
CA PHE A 71 -19.18 -3.70 1.56
C PHE A 71 -18.68 -2.97 2.81
N LEU A 72 -17.53 -3.39 3.36
CA LEU A 72 -16.92 -2.80 4.55
C LEU A 72 -16.21 -1.48 4.26
N SER A 73 -15.57 -1.36 3.10
CA SER A 73 -14.88 -0.12 2.71
C SER A 73 -15.84 0.96 2.22
N GLY A 74 -17.05 0.58 1.77
CA GLY A 74 -17.99 1.49 1.10
C GLY A 74 -17.54 1.89 -0.31
N ILE A 75 -16.53 1.22 -0.85
CA ILE A 75 -15.92 1.50 -2.14
C ILE A 75 -16.40 0.45 -3.13
N SER A 76 -17.05 0.87 -4.22
CA SER A 76 -17.39 -0.03 -5.33
C SER A 76 -16.18 -0.18 -6.25
N LEU A 77 -15.62 -1.39 -6.38
CA LEU A 77 -14.53 -1.60 -7.31
C LEU A 77 -15.07 -1.73 -8.75
N PRO A 78 -14.40 -1.12 -9.75
CA PRO A 78 -14.70 -1.37 -11.15
C PRO A 78 -14.43 -2.83 -11.47
N ARG A 79 -15.50 -3.56 -11.79
CA ARG A 79 -15.44 -4.97 -12.11
C ARG A 79 -14.62 -5.20 -13.40
N HIS A 80 -13.45 -5.82 -13.29
CA HIS A 80 -12.63 -6.12 -14.45
C HIS A 80 -13.30 -7.22 -15.29
N GLN A 81 -13.28 -7.09 -16.62
CA GLN A 81 -13.91 -8.03 -17.56
C GLN A 81 -13.46 -9.50 -17.40
N SER A 82 -12.37 -9.77 -16.68
CA SER A 82 -11.92 -11.11 -16.29
C SER A 82 -12.81 -11.81 -15.24
N GLU A 83 -13.73 -11.10 -14.57
CA GLU A 83 -14.71 -11.66 -13.64
C GLU A 83 -15.96 -12.26 -14.33
N SER A 84 -16.02 -12.20 -15.66
CA SER A 84 -17.14 -12.74 -16.45
C SER A 84 -17.24 -14.27 -16.42
N GLN A 85 -16.40 -14.95 -15.64
CA GLN A 85 -16.27 -16.41 -15.60
C GLN A 85 -16.28 -17.01 -14.20
N GLU A 86 -16.88 -16.33 -13.22
CA GLU A 86 -16.98 -16.85 -11.85
C GLU A 86 -18.24 -17.71 -11.66
N LEU A 87 -18.05 -18.88 -11.02
CA LEU A 87 -19.14 -19.82 -10.71
C LEU A 87 -20.06 -19.32 -9.60
N VAL A 88 -19.54 -18.46 -8.74
CA VAL A 88 -20.26 -17.85 -7.64
C VAL A 88 -20.21 -16.35 -7.83
N HIS A 89 -21.32 -15.67 -7.56
CA HIS A 89 -21.39 -14.23 -7.56
C HIS A 89 -22.15 -13.71 -6.34
N LEU A 90 -21.61 -12.69 -5.69
CA LEU A 90 -22.22 -12.03 -4.55
C LEU A 90 -22.45 -10.55 -4.90
N GLN A 91 -23.67 -10.06 -4.69
CA GLN A 91 -24.04 -8.68 -5.01
C GLN A 91 -24.99 -8.08 -3.95
N LYS A 92 -24.97 -6.76 -3.81
CA LYS A 92 -25.88 -6.03 -2.93
C LYS A 92 -27.24 -5.86 -3.62
N ILE A 93 -28.33 -6.24 -2.94
CA ILE A 93 -29.70 -6.00 -3.43
C ILE A 93 -30.30 -4.77 -2.72
N ASP A 94 -30.09 -4.69 -1.41
CA ASP A 94 -30.58 -3.62 -0.54
C ASP A 94 -29.56 -3.37 0.59
N THR A 95 -29.89 -2.47 1.50
CA THR A 95 -29.07 -2.06 2.65
C THR A 95 -28.61 -3.25 3.48
N ASN A 96 -29.54 -4.17 3.80
CA ASN A 96 -29.28 -5.34 4.64
C ASN A 96 -29.54 -6.67 3.91
N LEU A 97 -29.58 -6.65 2.58
CA LEU A 97 -29.92 -7.81 1.76
C LEU A 97 -28.91 -8.00 0.63
N HIS A 98 -28.35 -9.20 0.55
CA HIS A 98 -27.26 -9.56 -0.33
C HIS A 98 -27.65 -10.83 -1.11
N ARG A 99 -27.31 -10.93 -2.39
CA ARG A 99 -27.63 -12.09 -3.22
C ARG A 99 -26.38 -12.86 -3.54
N LEU A 100 -26.32 -14.11 -3.09
CA LEU A 100 -25.36 -15.10 -3.51
C LEU A 100 -25.97 -15.96 -4.62
N THR A 101 -25.34 -15.98 -5.79
CA THR A 101 -25.79 -16.75 -6.96
C THR A 101 -24.70 -17.75 -7.33
N VAL A 102 -25.07 -19.02 -7.46
CA VAL A 102 -24.21 -20.08 -7.96
C VAL A 102 -24.71 -20.47 -9.35
N PHE A 103 -23.84 -20.35 -10.35
CA PHE A 103 -24.14 -20.68 -11.73
C PHE A 103 -23.88 -22.15 -12.01
N GLU A 104 -24.78 -22.77 -12.77
CA GLU A 104 -24.65 -24.14 -13.25
C GLU A 104 -24.13 -24.15 -14.69
N GLY A 105 -23.07 -24.92 -14.95
CA GLY A 105 -22.63 -25.24 -16.32
C GLY A 105 -21.30 -24.63 -16.75
N ASN A 106 -20.96 -24.85 -18.03
CA ASN A 106 -19.77 -24.28 -18.64
C ASN A 106 -19.96 -22.76 -18.76
N VAL A 107 -18.88 -22.03 -18.47
CA VAL A 107 -18.71 -20.57 -18.33
C VAL A 107 -19.41 -19.71 -19.41
N GLN A 108 -19.76 -20.27 -20.57
CA GLN A 108 -20.46 -19.60 -21.66
C GLN A 108 -21.98 -19.53 -21.52
N ASP A 109 -22.60 -20.46 -20.82
CA ASP A 109 -24.04 -20.48 -20.54
C ASP A 109 -24.24 -20.23 -19.04
N GLN A 110 -24.13 -18.95 -18.61
CA GLN A 110 -24.36 -18.51 -17.22
C GLN A 110 -25.84 -18.66 -16.82
N LYS A 111 -26.32 -19.90 -16.74
CA LYS A 111 -27.64 -20.19 -16.21
C LYS A 111 -27.55 -20.15 -14.68
N PRO A 112 -28.30 -19.27 -14.00
CA PRO A 112 -28.31 -19.27 -12.54
C PRO A 112 -28.86 -20.62 -12.07
N GLY A 113 -28.08 -21.33 -11.27
CA GLY A 113 -28.47 -22.60 -10.66
C GLY A 113 -29.19 -22.33 -9.34
N ILE A 114 -28.42 -21.90 -8.34
CA ILE A 114 -28.93 -21.66 -6.98
C ILE A 114 -28.79 -20.17 -6.66
N ILE A 115 -29.85 -19.55 -6.16
CA ILE A 115 -29.86 -18.17 -5.69
C ILE A 115 -30.25 -18.17 -4.22
N VAL A 116 -29.42 -17.56 -3.38
CA VAL A 116 -29.62 -17.44 -1.94
C VAL A 116 -29.53 -15.97 -1.55
N ASP A 117 -30.59 -15.46 -0.92
CA ASP A 117 -30.60 -14.11 -0.38
C ASP A 117 -30.16 -14.16 1.09
N LEU A 118 -29.09 -13.44 1.41
CA LEU A 118 -28.46 -13.35 2.72
C LEU A 118 -28.83 -12.02 3.37
N ASN A 119 -29.18 -12.05 4.66
CA ASN A 119 -29.14 -10.84 5.47
C ASN A 119 -27.69 -10.51 5.88
N THR A 120 -27.46 -9.32 6.42
CA THR A 120 -26.12 -8.87 6.81
C THR A 120 -25.46 -9.74 7.89
N VAL A 121 -26.24 -10.30 8.82
CA VAL A 121 -25.71 -11.20 9.86
C VAL A 121 -25.25 -12.52 9.24
N GLN A 122 -26.03 -13.09 8.33
CA GLN A 122 -25.68 -14.29 7.56
C GLN A 122 -24.45 -14.06 6.69
N LEU A 123 -24.32 -12.89 6.07
CA LEU A 123 -23.13 -12.50 5.32
C LEU A 123 -21.89 -12.49 6.23
N PHE A 124 -21.98 -11.87 7.40
CA PHE A 124 -20.84 -11.82 8.33
C PHE A 124 -20.45 -13.19 8.85
N ASP A 125 -21.41 -14.06 9.17
CA ASP A 125 -21.10 -15.45 9.54
C ASP A 125 -20.44 -16.23 8.38
N LEU A 126 -20.77 -15.92 7.12
CA LEU A 126 -20.11 -16.50 5.94
C LEU A 126 -18.68 -15.99 5.78
N VAL A 127 -18.44 -14.69 5.98
CA VAL A 127 -17.08 -14.10 5.97
C VAL A 127 -16.23 -14.73 7.07
N GLU A 128 -16.74 -14.80 8.29
CA GLU A 128 -16.06 -15.41 9.43
C GLU A 128 -15.75 -16.89 9.19
N ALA A 129 -16.65 -17.66 8.55
CA ALA A 129 -16.38 -19.04 8.19
C ALA A 129 -15.21 -19.18 7.19
N VAL A 130 -15.10 -18.24 6.24
CA VAL A 130 -13.99 -18.18 5.28
C VAL A 130 -12.68 -17.78 5.99
N ASP A 131 -12.73 -16.83 6.91
CA ASP A 131 -11.56 -16.41 7.69
C ASP A 131 -11.03 -17.54 8.59
N GLN A 132 -11.93 -18.28 9.25
CA GLN A 132 -11.58 -19.48 10.03
C GLN A 132 -10.95 -20.57 9.16
N PHE A 133 -11.37 -20.70 7.90
CA PHE A 133 -10.73 -21.60 6.94
C PHE A 133 -9.28 -21.17 6.66
N PHE A 134 -9.03 -19.88 6.40
CA PHE A 134 -7.65 -19.39 6.19
C PHE A 134 -6.77 -19.49 7.43
N ALA A 135 -7.35 -19.43 8.62
CA ALA A 135 -6.63 -19.65 9.87
C ALA A 135 -6.25 -21.12 10.11
N ASP A 136 -6.88 -22.07 9.41
CA ASP A 136 -6.63 -23.51 9.57
C ASP A 136 -5.51 -24.00 8.62
N SER A 137 -4.27 -23.94 9.10
CA SER A 137 -3.06 -24.37 8.36
C SER A 137 -3.05 -25.84 7.93
N LEU A 138 -3.97 -26.67 8.45
CA LEU A 138 -4.09 -28.08 8.09
C LEU A 138 -5.12 -28.34 6.99
N THR A 139 -5.83 -27.31 6.52
CA THR A 139 -6.89 -27.45 5.52
C THR A 139 -6.53 -26.67 4.26
N LEU A 140 -6.22 -27.40 3.20
CA LEU A 140 -5.79 -26.90 1.90
C LEU A 140 -4.61 -25.90 1.99
N PRO A 141 -3.44 -26.31 2.52
CA PRO A 141 -2.31 -25.40 2.71
C PRO A 141 -1.76 -24.77 1.41
N GLY A 142 -2.03 -25.37 0.25
CA GLY A 142 -1.70 -24.80 -1.07
C GLY A 142 -2.78 -23.88 -1.64
N PHE A 143 -3.86 -23.63 -0.92
CA PHE A 143 -4.91 -22.71 -1.33
C PHE A 143 -4.51 -21.29 -0.92
N SER A 144 -4.30 -20.42 -1.90
CA SER A 144 -4.00 -19.02 -1.67
C SER A 144 -5.02 -18.16 -2.39
N LEU A 145 -5.43 -17.08 -1.73
CA LEU A 145 -6.33 -16.10 -2.31
C LEU A 145 -5.55 -14.82 -2.57
N ALA A 146 -5.42 -14.45 -3.84
CA ALA A 146 -4.79 -13.20 -4.25
C ALA A 146 -5.76 -12.02 -4.05
N VAL A 147 -6.10 -11.67 -2.80
CA VAL A 147 -6.94 -10.51 -2.54
C VAL A 147 -6.13 -9.23 -2.76
N ARG A 148 -6.61 -8.34 -3.63
CA ARG A 148 -5.96 -7.05 -3.87
C ARG A 148 -6.46 -6.05 -2.82
N PRO A 149 -5.56 -5.31 -2.12
CA PRO A 149 -6.00 -4.25 -1.22
C PRO A 149 -6.73 -3.16 -2.00
N VAL A 150 -7.84 -2.68 -1.44
CA VAL A 150 -8.65 -1.60 -2.05
C VAL A 150 -7.85 -0.30 -2.09
N SER A 151 -7.68 0.28 -3.27
CA SER A 151 -6.95 1.53 -3.43
C SER A 151 -7.79 2.72 -3.00
N ARG A 152 -7.18 3.71 -2.33
CA ARG A 152 -7.83 4.99 -2.00
C ARG A 152 -8.32 5.76 -3.24
N LYS A 153 -7.81 5.43 -4.43
CA LYS A 153 -8.28 6.01 -5.70
C LYS A 153 -9.70 5.54 -6.04
N ASP A 154 -10.02 4.27 -5.77
CA ASP A 154 -11.33 3.68 -6.03
C ASP A 154 -12.40 4.28 -5.10
N ALA A 155 -12.01 4.72 -3.89
CA ALA A 155 -12.89 5.34 -2.91
C ALA A 155 -13.56 6.65 -3.39
N LYS A 156 -12.94 7.34 -4.35
CA LYS A 156 -13.40 8.67 -4.79
C LYS A 156 -14.45 8.62 -5.91
N LEU A 157 -14.83 7.43 -6.39
CA LEU A 157 -15.84 7.29 -7.45
C LEU A 157 -17.29 7.34 -6.95
N GLY A 158 -17.53 7.32 -5.63
CA GLY A 158 -18.87 7.20 -5.04
C GLY A 158 -19.64 8.50 -4.74
N GLU A 159 -19.03 9.69 -4.84
CA GLU A 159 -19.72 10.95 -4.53
C GLU A 159 -20.20 11.67 -5.80
N PRO A 160 -21.49 12.03 -5.92
CA PRO A 160 -21.94 12.90 -7.00
C PRO A 160 -21.26 14.27 -6.82
N VAL A 161 -20.44 14.64 -7.80
CA VAL A 161 -19.69 15.90 -7.92
C VAL A 161 -20.55 17.17 -7.67
N ALA A 162 -21.87 17.04 -7.69
CA ALA A 162 -22.82 18.12 -7.47
C ALA A 162 -22.83 18.73 -6.06
N GLN A 163 -22.32 18.06 -5.02
CA GLN A 163 -22.44 18.56 -3.63
C GLN A 163 -21.17 19.21 -3.04
N LYS A 164 -20.08 19.29 -3.83
CA LYS A 164 -18.78 19.84 -3.38
C LYS A 164 -18.56 21.34 -3.61
N VAL A 165 -19.60 22.12 -3.93
CA VAL A 165 -19.47 23.53 -4.35
C VAL A 165 -19.87 24.58 -3.30
N ILE A 166 -19.89 24.24 -2.01
CA ILE A 166 -20.32 25.21 -0.97
C ILE A 166 -19.18 26.11 -0.44
N PRO A 167 -17.89 25.71 -0.34
CA PRO A 167 -16.85 26.62 0.17
C PRO A 167 -16.28 27.61 -0.86
N ALA A 168 -16.39 27.33 -2.16
CA ALA A 168 -15.70 28.11 -3.20
C ALA A 168 -16.46 29.33 -3.73
N ALA A 169 -17.76 29.48 -3.41
CA ALA A 169 -18.56 30.60 -3.93
C ALA A 169 -18.33 31.93 -3.19
N VAL A 170 -17.74 31.90 -1.98
CA VAL A 170 -17.57 33.11 -1.15
C VAL A 170 -16.32 33.92 -1.57
N GLY A 171 -15.27 33.28 -2.07
CA GLY A 171 -13.99 33.94 -2.36
C GLY A 171 -14.00 34.85 -3.60
N MET A 172 -14.80 34.53 -4.62
CA MET A 172 -14.78 35.29 -5.88
C MET A 172 -15.50 36.65 -5.81
N SER A 173 -16.39 36.87 -4.84
CA SER A 173 -17.10 38.16 -4.71
C SER A 173 -16.26 39.25 -4.04
N GLY A 174 -15.37 38.89 -3.10
CA GLY A 174 -14.55 39.87 -2.36
C GLY A 174 -13.49 40.58 -3.21
N LEU A 175 -12.87 39.89 -4.16
CA LEU A 175 -11.79 40.45 -5.00
C LEU A 175 -12.30 41.52 -5.98
N ALA A 176 -13.52 41.36 -6.50
CA ALA A 176 -14.13 42.33 -7.41
C ALA A 176 -14.47 43.67 -6.72
N LEU A 177 -14.84 43.64 -5.44
CA LEU A 177 -15.12 44.87 -4.69
C LEU A 177 -13.84 45.62 -4.28
N ALA A 178 -12.74 44.90 -3.98
CA ALA A 178 -11.47 45.52 -3.62
C ALA A 178 -10.78 46.24 -4.79
N SER A 179 -10.88 45.72 -6.02
CA SER A 179 -10.29 46.37 -7.21
C SER A 179 -10.98 47.70 -7.54
N LEU A 180 -12.31 47.78 -7.37
CA LEU A 180 -13.07 49.02 -7.49
C LEU A 180 -12.65 50.08 -6.45
N ALA A 181 -12.36 49.67 -5.22
CA ALA A 181 -11.93 50.60 -4.17
C ALA A 181 -10.55 51.20 -4.45
N LEU A 182 -9.60 50.42 -4.96
CA LEU A 182 -8.24 50.90 -5.27
C LEU A 182 -8.17 51.78 -6.53
N PHE A 183 -9.17 51.72 -7.41
CA PHE A 183 -9.25 52.64 -8.56
C PHE A 183 -9.46 54.11 -8.15
N PHE A 184 -10.06 54.36 -6.99
CA PHE A 184 -10.31 55.71 -6.48
C PHE A 184 -9.23 56.26 -5.54
N VAL A 185 -8.15 55.51 -5.30
CA VAL A 185 -7.03 56.00 -4.49
C VAL A 185 -6.08 56.80 -5.40
N PRO A 186 -5.89 58.11 -5.15
CA PRO A 186 -4.99 58.93 -5.96
C PRO A 186 -3.54 58.46 -5.79
N ILE A 187 -2.83 58.33 -6.91
CA ILE A 187 -1.43 57.90 -6.96
C ILE A 187 -0.56 58.95 -6.26
N PRO A 188 0.22 58.60 -5.22
CA PRO A 188 1.06 59.55 -4.51
C PRO A 188 2.26 59.98 -5.36
N GLU A 189 2.59 61.28 -5.32
CA GLU A 189 3.75 61.83 -6.03
C GLU A 189 5.05 61.43 -5.33
N VAL A 190 5.93 60.73 -6.05
CA VAL A 190 7.28 60.39 -5.61
C VAL A 190 8.19 61.62 -5.79
N GLN A 191 8.55 62.29 -4.70
CA GLN A 191 9.60 63.30 -4.74
C GLN A 191 10.96 62.63 -4.93
N ARG A 192 11.66 62.98 -6.01
CA ARG A 192 13.05 62.53 -6.20
C ARG A 192 13.96 63.23 -5.18
N PRO A 193 14.84 62.49 -4.48
CA PRO A 193 15.87 63.09 -3.65
C PRO A 193 16.74 64.07 -4.47
N LYS A 194 17.06 65.23 -3.88
CA LYS A 194 17.99 66.20 -4.46
C LYS A 194 19.41 65.62 -4.49
N ASP A 195 20.08 65.72 -5.63
CA ASP A 195 21.49 65.32 -5.78
C ASP A 195 22.41 66.16 -4.89
N PRO A 196 23.40 65.56 -4.21
CA PRO A 196 24.38 66.30 -3.41
C PRO A 196 25.33 67.10 -4.30
N GLN A 197 25.50 68.39 -3.99
CA GLN A 197 26.48 69.27 -4.61
C GLN A 197 27.90 68.95 -4.09
N PRO A 198 28.95 68.90 -4.95
CA PRO A 198 30.31 68.65 -4.49
C PRO A 198 30.94 69.93 -3.93
N GLN A 199 31.46 69.87 -2.70
CA GLN A 199 32.38 70.88 -2.16
C GLN A 199 33.76 70.26 -1.96
N SER A 200 34.72 70.82 -2.69
CA SER A 200 36.15 70.57 -2.63
C SER A 200 36.82 71.28 -1.44
N ASN A 201 37.55 70.48 -0.67
CA ASN A 201 38.79 70.65 0.12
C ASN A 201 39.18 71.98 0.81
N GLU A 202 39.58 71.82 2.08
CA GLU A 202 40.86 72.21 2.76
C GLU A 202 40.58 72.63 4.23
N SER A 203 41.36 72.35 5.30
CA SER A 203 42.62 71.62 5.53
C SER A 203 42.83 71.39 7.06
N ILE A 204 43.17 70.15 7.43
CA ILE A 204 44.28 69.64 8.30
C ILE A 204 44.70 70.30 9.66
N ASN A 205 45.00 69.39 10.62
CA ASN A 205 45.75 69.41 11.92
C ASN A 205 44.90 69.42 13.21
N ASN A 206 45.11 68.58 14.25
CA ASN A 206 46.28 67.81 14.70
C ASN A 206 45.89 66.62 15.63
N LEU A 207 46.73 65.58 15.60
CA LEU A 207 47.15 64.53 16.58
C LEU A 207 46.31 64.22 17.84
N GLU A 208 46.03 62.92 18.09
CA GLU A 208 46.77 62.04 19.03
C GLU A 208 46.29 60.56 18.90
N ALA A 209 47.15 59.57 19.20
CA ALA A 209 47.02 58.17 18.77
C ALA A 209 46.94 57.12 19.90
N SER A 210 46.20 56.02 19.60
CA SER A 210 46.30 54.62 20.08
C SER A 210 45.82 54.20 21.49
N PRO A 211 45.49 52.91 21.77
CA PRO A 211 45.39 51.72 20.91
C PRO A 211 44.12 50.82 21.09
N ASN A 212 44.12 49.78 20.25
CA ASN A 212 43.29 48.57 20.04
C ASN A 212 42.56 47.88 21.22
N SER A 213 41.31 47.45 20.98
CA SER A 213 40.57 46.33 21.62
C SER A 213 39.15 46.28 20.99
N THR A 214 38.37 45.20 20.86
CA THR A 214 38.46 43.77 21.19
C THR A 214 37.18 43.13 20.62
N SER A 215 37.28 41.87 20.20
CA SER A 215 36.16 41.01 19.76
C SER A 215 35.23 40.61 20.92
N GLU A 216 33.95 40.41 20.59
CA GLU A 216 32.85 39.65 21.23
C GLU A 216 32.90 39.23 22.73
N PRO A 217 31.83 39.49 23.50
CA PRO A 217 31.42 38.68 24.67
C PRO A 217 30.36 37.62 24.23
N GLY A 218 30.33 36.37 24.67
CA GLY A 218 30.86 35.71 25.86
C GLY A 218 29.74 35.48 26.90
N PHE A 219 29.26 34.24 27.07
CA PHE A 219 28.54 33.80 28.29
C PHE A 219 28.80 32.30 28.59
N ASN A 220 29.49 32.07 29.70
CA ASN A 220 29.53 30.86 30.55
C ASN A 220 28.41 31.03 31.64
N PRO A 221 28.00 30.07 32.53
CA PRO A 221 28.87 29.07 33.19
C PRO A 221 28.29 27.68 33.59
N THR A 222 29.22 26.77 33.90
CA THR A 222 29.09 25.53 34.70
C THR A 222 28.78 25.82 36.19
N PRO A 223 28.36 24.84 37.02
CA PRO A 223 29.34 24.02 37.78
C PRO A 223 28.99 22.52 37.99
N THR A 224 30.06 21.73 38.16
CA THR A 224 30.21 20.31 38.60
C THR A 224 29.91 20.14 40.11
N PRO A 225 29.83 18.92 40.73
CA PRO A 225 31.02 18.11 41.09
C PRO A 225 30.88 16.55 41.05
N GLU A 226 32.03 15.88 40.80
CA GLU A 226 32.64 14.67 41.41
C GLU A 226 31.82 13.41 41.79
N GLY A 227 32.26 12.16 41.63
CA GLY A 227 33.55 11.59 41.18
C GLY A 227 33.60 10.04 41.34
N LEU A 228 34.51 9.42 40.58
CA LEU A 228 35.37 8.26 40.88
C LEU A 228 34.77 6.93 41.40
N ASP A 229 34.81 5.86 40.59
CA ASP A 229 35.91 4.84 40.58
C ASP A 229 35.43 3.39 40.28
N SER A 230 36.28 2.69 39.52
CA SER A 230 36.57 1.24 39.52
C SER A 230 35.56 0.17 39.09
N SER A 231 36.00 -0.60 38.08
CA SER A 231 35.60 -1.98 37.76
C SER A 231 36.02 -2.95 38.89
N PRO A 232 35.37 -4.12 39.08
CA PRO A 232 35.87 -5.32 38.41
C PRO A 232 34.82 -6.39 38.03
N ASN A 233 35.31 -7.31 37.20
CA ASN A 233 34.77 -8.59 36.75
C ASN A 233 34.54 -9.62 37.90
N ALA A 234 33.44 -10.38 37.89
CA ALA A 234 33.37 -11.76 38.41
C ALA A 234 32.03 -12.46 38.07
N THR A 235 32.14 -13.60 37.40
CA THR A 235 31.21 -14.73 37.27
C THR A 235 30.68 -15.24 38.63
N ILE A 236 29.43 -15.73 38.69
CA ILE A 236 28.99 -17.00 39.34
C ILE A 236 27.50 -17.28 39.06
N ASN A 237 27.26 -18.58 38.81
CA ASN A 237 26.03 -19.36 38.66
C ASN A 237 24.92 -19.16 39.72
N SER A 238 23.67 -19.42 39.30
CA SER A 238 22.72 -20.42 39.85
C SER A 238 21.26 -19.95 39.95
N SER A 239 20.41 -20.73 39.27
CA SER A 239 19.05 -21.20 39.59
C SER A 239 18.26 -20.55 40.72
N ASP A 240 17.00 -20.16 40.45
CA ASP A 240 15.83 -20.95 40.89
C ASP A 240 14.50 -20.39 40.34
N GLU A 241 13.56 -21.32 40.19
CA GLU A 241 12.19 -21.20 39.73
C GLU A 241 11.26 -20.42 40.70
N VAL A 242 10.06 -20.10 40.17
CA VAL A 242 8.71 -20.25 40.77
C VAL A 242 7.85 -18.97 40.85
N ASP A 243 6.69 -19.09 40.18
CA ASP A 243 5.35 -18.50 40.36
C ASP A 243 5.07 -16.99 40.25
N GLY A 244 4.05 -16.70 39.43
CA GLY A 244 2.80 -16.15 39.97
C GLY A 244 2.32 -14.78 39.47
N VAL A 245 1.48 -14.79 38.42
CA VAL A 245 0.16 -14.10 38.29
C VAL A 245 0.04 -12.64 38.80
N ASP A 246 -0.11 -11.65 37.90
CA ASP A 246 -1.39 -11.00 37.52
C ASP A 246 -1.22 -9.57 36.98
N THR A 247 -2.03 -9.24 35.97
CA THR A 247 -2.64 -7.94 35.63
C THR A 247 -1.76 -6.66 35.59
N SER A 248 -1.62 -6.12 34.38
CA SER A 248 -1.78 -4.68 34.15
C SER A 248 -2.09 -4.39 32.68
N GLU A 249 -3.10 -3.53 32.49
CA GLU A 249 -3.63 -2.95 31.26
C GLU A 249 -2.54 -2.40 30.33
N GLU A 250 -2.60 -2.69 29.03
CA GLU A 250 -1.84 -1.96 28.03
C GLU A 250 -2.77 -1.13 27.13
N THR A 251 -2.58 0.17 27.30
CA THR A 251 -3.17 1.27 26.57
C THR A 251 -2.41 1.44 25.25
N LEU A 252 -3.16 1.73 24.20
CA LEU A 252 -2.70 2.11 22.86
C LEU A 252 -1.57 3.16 22.89
N THR A 253 -0.45 2.85 22.24
CA THR A 253 0.36 3.84 21.52
C THR A 253 1.01 3.20 20.30
N GLU A 254 0.62 3.71 19.13
CA GLU A 254 1.35 3.61 17.88
C GLU A 254 2.75 4.20 18.07
N GLU A 255 3.81 3.45 17.77
CA GLU A 255 5.01 3.93 17.09
C GLU A 255 5.94 2.73 16.78
N ASN A 256 6.60 2.84 15.63
CA ASN A 256 7.81 2.12 15.23
C ASN A 256 7.66 0.75 14.53
N SER A 257 7.40 0.80 13.21
CA SER A 257 7.85 -0.22 12.25
C SER A 257 8.97 0.36 11.37
N GLU A 258 10.10 0.69 11.98
CA GLU A 258 11.38 0.86 11.29
C GLU A 258 12.36 -0.21 11.77
N THR A 259 12.18 -1.47 11.36
CA THR A 259 13.26 -2.46 11.32
C THR A 259 12.78 -3.73 10.61
N SER A 260 12.80 -3.77 9.28
CA SER A 260 13.12 -4.98 8.50
C SER A 260 13.21 -4.69 7.00
N LEU A 261 14.29 -4.03 6.55
CA LEU A 261 14.63 -3.90 5.12
C LEU A 261 16.17 -3.89 4.97
N THR A 262 16.87 -4.95 5.37
CA THR A 262 18.33 -5.01 5.22
C THR A 262 18.85 -6.44 5.04
N THR A 263 18.56 -7.09 3.91
CA THR A 263 19.34 -8.25 3.43
C THR A 263 19.41 -8.40 1.88
N SER A 264 19.27 -7.32 1.09
CA SER A 264 19.55 -7.36 -0.35
C SER A 264 20.92 -6.75 -0.66
N SER A 265 21.79 -7.46 -1.38
CA SER A 265 23.10 -6.95 -1.79
C SER A 265 22.96 -5.95 -2.96
N LYS A 266 23.69 -4.82 -2.96
CA LYS A 266 23.65 -3.85 -4.06
C LYS A 266 24.57 -4.28 -5.21
N ILE A 267 24.07 -4.30 -6.45
CA ILE A 267 24.91 -4.51 -7.65
C ILE A 267 25.81 -3.27 -7.82
N THR A 268 27.12 -3.49 -7.93
CA THR A 268 28.14 -2.41 -8.05
C THR A 268 29.00 -2.56 -9.31
N ASP A 269 28.83 -3.63 -10.10
CA ASP A 269 29.58 -3.83 -11.34
C ASP A 269 29.03 -2.94 -12.46
N GLN A 270 29.87 -2.09 -13.05
CA GLN A 270 29.45 -1.09 -14.03
C GLN A 270 28.92 -1.72 -15.33
N ALA A 271 29.54 -2.80 -15.80
CA ALA A 271 29.09 -3.48 -17.02
C ALA A 271 27.73 -4.15 -16.81
N GLU A 272 27.48 -4.69 -15.62
CA GLU A 272 26.19 -5.26 -15.24
C GLU A 272 25.10 -4.19 -15.08
N ILE A 273 25.43 -3.02 -14.52
CA ILE A 273 24.50 -1.88 -14.45
C ILE A 273 24.09 -1.42 -15.85
N GLU A 274 25.04 -1.24 -16.76
CA GLU A 274 24.76 -0.86 -18.16
C GLU A 274 23.94 -1.92 -18.89
N ARG A 275 24.21 -3.22 -18.65
CA ARG A 275 23.40 -4.31 -19.20
C ARG A 275 21.95 -4.24 -18.72
N LEU A 276 21.74 -4.03 -17.42
CA LEU A 276 20.42 -3.95 -16.80
C LEU A 276 19.66 -2.68 -17.22
N GLU A 277 20.37 -1.55 -17.40
CA GLU A 277 19.82 -0.31 -17.93
C GLU A 277 19.24 -0.51 -19.33
N ASN A 278 20.00 -1.13 -20.24
CA ASN A 278 19.57 -1.41 -21.60
C ASN A 278 18.36 -2.36 -21.64
N LEU A 279 18.39 -3.43 -20.83
CA LEU A 279 17.27 -4.36 -20.72
C LEU A 279 16.01 -3.69 -20.17
N LEU A 280 16.16 -2.84 -19.16
CA LEU A 280 15.05 -2.09 -18.59
C LEU A 280 14.45 -1.14 -19.63
N SER A 281 15.29 -0.40 -20.33
CA SER A 281 14.88 0.53 -21.38
C SER A 281 14.14 -0.18 -22.51
N GLU A 282 14.69 -1.28 -23.06
CA GLU A 282 14.04 -2.07 -24.10
C GLU A 282 12.69 -2.63 -23.65
N LYS A 283 12.63 -3.20 -22.43
CA LYS A 283 11.42 -3.79 -21.88
C LYS A 283 10.30 -2.76 -21.71
N ILE A 284 10.62 -1.58 -21.18
CA ILE A 284 9.64 -0.51 -21.00
C ILE A 284 9.22 0.06 -22.36
N ASN A 285 10.17 0.32 -23.26
CA ASN A 285 9.89 0.92 -24.56
C ASN A 285 9.02 0.02 -25.45
N ASN A 286 9.18 -1.30 -25.35
CA ASN A 286 8.33 -2.27 -26.06
C ASN A 286 6.88 -2.32 -25.51
N ALA A 287 6.68 -1.99 -24.23
CA ALA A 287 5.38 -2.05 -23.57
C ALA A 287 4.65 -0.69 -23.54
N TRP A 288 5.39 0.42 -23.67
CA TRP A 288 4.84 1.76 -23.57
C TRP A 288 4.22 2.21 -24.89
N THR A 289 2.89 2.33 -24.91
CA THR A 289 2.12 2.68 -26.12
C THR A 289 1.28 3.95 -25.97
N ILE A 290 1.20 4.49 -24.76
CA ILE A 290 0.30 5.59 -24.39
C ILE A 290 1.16 6.82 -24.02
N GLY A 291 1.06 7.90 -24.79
CA GLY A 291 1.77 9.14 -24.47
C GLY A 291 1.35 9.76 -23.12
N VAL A 292 2.26 10.48 -22.49
CA VAL A 292 2.02 11.24 -21.25
C VAL A 292 1.93 12.73 -21.55
N ASN A 293 1.22 13.50 -20.72
CA ASN A 293 1.04 14.94 -20.94
C ASN A 293 2.00 15.80 -20.12
N GLU A 294 2.75 15.18 -19.22
CA GLU A 294 3.81 15.77 -18.43
C GLU A 294 4.87 14.72 -18.11
N ALA A 295 6.08 15.16 -17.74
CA ALA A 295 7.18 14.28 -17.38
C ALA A 295 6.85 13.43 -16.14
N LEU A 296 6.91 12.09 -16.26
CA LEU A 296 6.69 11.17 -15.13
C LEU A 296 8.01 10.55 -14.69
N ILE A 297 8.41 10.77 -13.43
CA ILE A 297 9.68 10.28 -12.89
C ILE A 297 9.42 9.16 -11.90
N TYR A 298 10.10 8.03 -12.10
CA TYR A 298 10.03 6.86 -11.24
C TYR A 298 11.41 6.43 -10.78
N ARG A 299 11.49 5.91 -9.56
CA ARG A 299 12.58 5.03 -9.13
C ARG A 299 12.12 3.60 -9.37
N VAL A 300 12.92 2.80 -10.07
CA VAL A 300 12.62 1.42 -10.42
C VAL A 300 13.70 0.51 -9.86
N THR A 301 13.30 -0.51 -9.11
CA THR A 301 14.20 -1.50 -8.53
C THR A 301 14.21 -2.74 -9.41
N VAL A 302 15.40 -3.13 -9.85
CA VAL A 302 15.63 -4.25 -10.77
C VAL A 302 16.57 -5.26 -10.12
N ALA A 303 16.22 -6.54 -10.20
CA ALA A 303 17.07 -7.65 -9.76
C ALA A 303 18.13 -7.99 -10.82
N SER A 304 19.16 -8.74 -10.44
CA SER A 304 20.26 -9.15 -11.33
C SER A 304 19.82 -9.93 -12.59
N ASP A 305 18.63 -10.53 -12.59
CA ASP A 305 18.05 -11.22 -13.74
C ASP A 305 17.33 -10.26 -14.72
N GLY A 306 17.25 -8.96 -14.42
CA GLY A 306 16.50 -7.97 -15.19
C GLY A 306 15.01 -7.90 -14.84
N SER A 307 14.55 -8.62 -13.81
CA SER A 307 13.18 -8.53 -13.31
C SER A 307 12.97 -7.19 -12.60
N ILE A 308 11.87 -6.50 -12.93
CA ILE A 308 11.43 -5.33 -12.18
C ILE A 308 10.72 -5.84 -10.94
N ILE A 309 11.26 -5.56 -9.77
CA ILE A 309 10.74 -6.04 -8.48
C ILE A 309 10.08 -4.94 -7.66
N GLY A 310 10.26 -3.67 -8.05
CA GLY A 310 9.61 -2.54 -7.41
C GLY A 310 9.68 -1.28 -8.26
N TYR A 311 8.75 -0.35 -8.02
CA TYR A 311 8.84 1.01 -8.54
C TYR A 311 8.17 1.99 -7.58
N LYS A 312 8.61 3.24 -7.60
CA LYS A 312 8.08 4.32 -6.75
C LYS A 312 8.01 5.63 -7.56
N PRO A 313 6.87 6.33 -7.58
CA PRO A 313 6.78 7.64 -8.21
C PRO A 313 7.61 8.67 -7.41
N ILE A 314 8.27 9.57 -8.12
CA ILE A 314 9.15 10.60 -7.54
C ILE A 314 8.51 11.99 -7.60
N ASN A 315 7.75 12.30 -8.65
CA ASN A 315 6.99 13.53 -8.76
C ASN A 315 5.47 13.27 -8.69
N PRO A 316 4.64 14.29 -8.34
CA PRO A 316 3.19 14.14 -8.19
C PRO A 316 2.51 13.60 -9.46
N ALA A 317 2.90 14.12 -10.62
CA ALA A 317 2.46 13.66 -11.94
C ALA A 317 2.58 12.14 -12.11
N ALA A 318 3.72 11.57 -11.73
CA ALA A 318 3.93 10.13 -11.80
C ALA A 318 2.95 9.37 -10.90
N ALA A 319 2.64 9.87 -9.70
CA ALA A 319 1.67 9.20 -8.83
C ALA A 319 0.25 9.23 -9.39
N ASP A 320 -0.11 10.30 -10.11
CA ASP A 320 -1.44 10.50 -10.68
C ASP A 320 -1.64 9.74 -12.00
N GLU A 321 -0.60 9.61 -12.83
CA GLU A 321 -0.66 9.03 -14.19
C GLU A 321 -0.05 7.62 -14.31
N VAL A 322 0.05 6.86 -13.22
CA VAL A 322 0.64 5.50 -13.22
C VAL A 322 0.01 4.52 -14.22
N ASP A 323 -1.28 4.70 -14.53
CA ASP A 323 -2.01 3.83 -15.47
C ASP A 323 -1.66 4.10 -16.95
N LYS A 324 -0.89 5.16 -17.24
CA LYS A 324 -0.45 5.51 -18.60
C LYS A 324 0.91 4.91 -18.97
N ILE A 325 1.57 4.25 -18.02
CA ILE A 325 2.90 3.67 -18.22
C ILE A 325 2.87 2.16 -17.97
N PRO A 326 3.81 1.38 -18.55
CA PRO A 326 3.74 -0.07 -18.46
C PRO A 326 4.31 -0.66 -17.15
N LEU A 327 4.89 0.15 -16.24
CA LEU A 327 5.55 -0.35 -15.03
C LEU A 327 4.66 -1.27 -14.14
N PRO A 328 3.36 -1.00 -13.94
CA PRO A 328 2.48 -1.89 -13.17
C PRO A 328 2.39 -3.32 -13.74
N ASP A 329 2.36 -3.43 -15.06
CA ASP A 329 2.22 -4.71 -15.78
C ASP A 329 3.55 -5.46 -15.87
N LEU A 330 4.68 -4.75 -15.80
CA LEU A 330 6.02 -5.32 -15.89
C LEU A 330 6.58 -5.80 -14.53
N LEU A 331 5.84 -5.60 -13.43
CA LEU A 331 6.26 -5.94 -12.08
C LEU A 331 6.22 -7.47 -11.83
N ASN A 332 7.39 -8.05 -11.56
CA ASN A 332 7.52 -9.46 -11.20
C ASN A 332 7.36 -9.64 -9.68
N LYS A 333 6.15 -9.99 -9.25
CA LYS A 333 5.83 -10.20 -7.83
C LYS A 333 6.34 -11.51 -7.25
N GLN A 334 6.75 -12.47 -8.09
CA GLN A 334 7.29 -13.76 -7.64
C GLN A 334 8.75 -13.65 -7.20
N ALA A 335 9.46 -12.61 -7.68
CA ALA A 335 10.82 -12.30 -7.27
C ALA A 335 10.91 -11.64 -5.87
N LEU A 336 9.78 -11.23 -5.27
CA LEU A 336 9.69 -10.58 -3.94
C LEU A 336 9.77 -11.56 -2.75
N GLY A 337 9.95 -12.86 -2.97
CA GLY A 337 10.03 -13.86 -1.89
C GLY A 337 11.27 -13.69 -1.03
N GLU A 338 11.10 -13.67 0.30
CA GLU A 338 12.14 -13.45 1.32
C GLU A 338 13.30 -14.47 1.32
N GLU A 339 13.23 -15.53 0.51
CA GLU A 339 14.31 -16.52 0.35
C GLU A 339 15.30 -16.18 -0.78
N ASN A 340 15.07 -15.10 -1.51
CA ASN A 340 15.87 -14.73 -2.67
C ASN A 340 16.86 -13.63 -2.26
N ASN A 341 18.06 -14.01 -1.80
CA ASN A 341 19.18 -13.07 -1.60
C ASN A 341 19.69 -12.55 -2.98
N GLN A 342 18.83 -11.82 -3.69
CA GLN A 342 19.06 -11.30 -5.02
C GLN A 342 19.75 -9.94 -4.91
N SER A 343 20.78 -9.76 -5.74
CA SER A 343 21.42 -8.46 -5.87
C SER A 343 20.51 -7.53 -6.66
N ILE A 344 20.37 -6.28 -6.19
CA ILE A 344 19.46 -5.28 -6.78
C ILE A 344 20.21 -4.04 -7.22
N VAL A 345 19.63 -3.35 -8.21
CA VAL A 345 20.03 -2.01 -8.67
C VAL A 345 18.78 -1.14 -8.78
N GLU A 346 18.94 0.16 -8.54
CA GLU A 346 17.88 1.15 -8.71
C GLU A 346 18.18 2.02 -9.93
N PHE A 347 17.17 2.30 -10.73
CA PHE A 347 17.22 3.20 -11.87
C PHE A 347 16.22 4.33 -11.69
N LYS A 348 16.56 5.52 -12.19
CA LYS A 348 15.62 6.61 -12.44
C LYS A 348 15.09 6.46 -13.86
N VAL A 349 13.77 6.38 -13.98
CA VAL A 349 13.06 6.24 -15.26
C VAL A 349 12.20 7.47 -15.47
N LEU A 350 12.39 8.15 -16.60
CA LEU A 350 11.68 9.35 -17.00
C LEU A 350 10.88 9.08 -18.27
N PHE A 351 9.55 9.20 -18.17
CA PHE A 351 8.63 9.19 -19.29
C PHE A 351 8.35 10.62 -19.73
N GLN A 352 8.69 10.98 -20.96
CA GLN A 352 8.51 12.33 -21.49
C GLN A 352 7.27 12.47 -22.39
N GLU A 353 6.78 13.70 -22.50
CA GLU A 353 5.58 14.06 -23.30
C GLU A 353 5.69 13.71 -24.79
N ASN A 354 6.91 13.70 -25.31
CA ASN A 354 7.23 13.36 -26.70
C ASN A 354 7.34 11.84 -26.96
N GLY A 355 7.03 11.01 -25.96
CA GLY A 355 7.19 9.55 -26.06
C GLY A 355 8.63 9.08 -25.94
N LEU A 356 9.56 9.94 -25.51
CA LEU A 356 10.93 9.53 -25.19
C LEU A 356 11.00 8.94 -23.77
N LEU A 357 11.70 7.82 -23.67
CA LEU A 357 12.03 7.16 -22.42
C LEU A 357 13.51 7.42 -22.11
N GLU A 358 13.79 7.95 -20.93
CA GLU A 358 15.14 8.05 -20.39
C GLU A 358 15.26 7.14 -19.17
N VAL A 359 16.32 6.34 -19.14
CA VAL A 359 16.65 5.46 -18.02
C VAL A 359 18.08 5.79 -17.62
N GLU A 360 18.31 6.07 -16.34
CA GLU A 360 19.64 6.34 -15.80
C GLU A 360 19.81 5.61 -14.46
N PRO A 361 21.03 5.20 -14.07
CA PRO A 361 21.29 4.68 -12.73
C PRO A 361 20.87 5.71 -11.66
N TRP A 362 20.28 5.23 -10.55
CA TRP A 362 19.72 6.10 -9.49
C TRP A 362 20.79 6.76 -8.60
#